data_AF-A0A856QU17-F1
#
_entry.id   AF-A0A856QU17-F1
#
_cell.length_a   1.000
_cell.length_b   1.000
_cell.length_c   1.000
_cell.angle_alpha   90.00
_cell.angle_beta   90.00
_cell.angle_gamma   90.00
#
_symmetry.space_group_name_H-M   'P 1'
#
loop_
_entity.id
_entity.type
_entity.pdbx_description
1 polymer ?
#
loop_
_entity_poly.entity_id
_entity_poly.type
_entity_poly.pdbx_seq_one_letter_code
_entity_poly.pdbx_strand_id
1 'polypeptide(L)'
;MAYSPAILLWTLAGCSQQVQPSTLAGANAIRGAEPEATGIEMCGTLKLPGHWPGTDLPLGGLSAAGWDNDEQVLYLVSDRGRLHATRPVFDDDTLIDLNMVDSALLLDGNGDPLRGKDVDAESLVVLHANDDIPGNSELLIGFEQDHRLQSFMPNGQPVGDPLRPQGAQGADANAAMEALTEIPGLGIIAGLESPPEGTDDKVTRLFTIDDQQQWHYPLTSAVGSALTDMAPIPTRTGEPPAALMLERAYAPPHPLVISLSKAELLTPPDIRVTRITSLSSSEGWRLDNMEGLAALPDSRFLMVSDDNFSILQRSLVTCFRLAGS
;
A
#
# COMPACT_ATOMS: atom_id res chain seq x y z
N MET A 1 50.92 -2.30 47.06
CA MET A 1 50.76 -2.69 45.64
C MET A 1 49.59 -3.63 45.55
N ALA A 2 48.44 -3.14 45.10
CA ALA A 2 47.26 -3.96 44.79
C ALA A 2 46.75 -3.44 43.45
N TYR A 3 46.76 -4.31 42.43
CA TYR A 3 46.25 -4.04 41.11
C TYR A 3 44.75 -4.39 41.09
N SER A 4 43.89 -3.39 40.86
CA SER A 4 42.49 -3.60 40.47
C SER A 4 42.42 -3.88 38.97
N PRO A 5 41.71 -4.91 38.51
CA PRO A 5 41.39 -5.03 37.10
C PRO A 5 40.19 -4.13 36.80
N ALA A 6 40.39 -3.15 35.91
CA ALA A 6 39.30 -2.41 35.31
C ALA A 6 38.57 -3.33 34.32
N ILE A 7 37.33 -3.70 34.65
CA ILE A 7 36.43 -4.36 33.71
C ILE A 7 35.95 -3.27 32.74
N LEU A 8 36.46 -3.33 31.51
CA LEU A 8 35.96 -2.53 30.40
C LEU A 8 34.60 -3.10 29.99
N LEU A 9 33.52 -2.48 30.46
CA LEU A 9 32.17 -2.72 29.94
C LEU A 9 32.11 -2.18 28.51
N TRP A 10 32.24 -3.09 27.54
CA TRP A 10 31.83 -2.82 26.16
C TRP A 10 30.30 -2.70 26.14
N THR A 11 29.79 -1.48 26.22
CA THR A 11 28.41 -1.20 25.80
C THR A 11 28.36 -1.39 24.29
N LEU A 12 27.97 -2.58 23.83
CA LEU A 12 27.44 -2.74 22.48
C LEU A 12 26.20 -1.86 22.41
N ALA A 13 26.31 -0.70 21.76
CA ALA A 13 25.15 0.05 21.34
C ALA A 13 24.40 -0.85 20.35
N GLY A 14 23.34 -1.51 20.82
CA GLY A 14 22.39 -2.15 19.93
C GLY A 14 21.88 -1.08 18.98
N CYS A 15 22.04 -1.29 17.66
CA CYS A 15 21.41 -0.43 16.67
C CYS A 15 19.92 -0.40 17.01
N SER A 16 19.40 0.77 17.40
CA SER A 16 17.98 0.88 17.70
C SER A 16 17.20 0.63 16.41
N GLN A 17 16.41 -0.45 16.42
CA GLN A 17 15.42 -0.78 15.39
C GLN A 17 14.23 0.16 15.54
N GLN A 18 14.43 1.42 15.17
CA GLN A 18 13.40 2.46 15.24
C GLN A 18 13.04 2.92 13.83
N VAL A 19 11.85 3.49 13.69
CA VAL A 19 11.45 4.25 12.50
C VAL A 19 12.44 5.41 12.32
N GLN A 20 12.87 5.63 11.07
CA GLN A 20 13.86 6.66 10.76
C GLN A 20 13.38 7.55 9.61
N PRO A 21 13.51 8.88 9.70
CA PRO A 21 13.34 9.75 8.56
C PRO A 21 14.23 9.32 7.39
N SER A 22 13.68 9.40 6.18
CA SER A 22 14.35 9.06 4.94
C SER A 22 13.95 10.01 3.82
N THR A 23 14.44 9.73 2.61
CA THR A 23 14.08 10.49 1.41
C THR A 23 14.06 9.57 0.20
N LEU A 24 13.07 9.79 -0.67
CA LEU A 24 13.03 9.17 -2.00
C LEU A 24 14.00 9.87 -2.96
N ALA A 25 14.49 11.08 -2.67
CA ALA A 25 15.49 11.73 -3.51
C ALA A 25 16.88 11.07 -3.35
N GLY A 26 17.52 10.73 -4.47
CA GLY A 26 18.85 10.15 -4.50
C GLY A 26 19.96 11.17 -4.29
N ALA A 27 21.02 10.75 -3.60
CA ALA A 27 22.23 11.56 -3.37
C ALA A 27 22.98 11.93 -4.66
N ASN A 28 22.70 11.24 -5.77
CA ASN A 28 23.29 11.46 -7.10
C ASN A 28 22.26 12.00 -8.08
N ALA A 29 21.43 12.96 -7.64
CA ALA A 29 20.59 13.71 -8.55
C ALA A 29 21.48 14.31 -9.65
N ILE A 30 21.31 13.80 -10.88
CA ILE A 30 22.27 13.99 -11.97
C ILE A 30 22.34 15.49 -12.26
N ARG A 31 23.49 16.12 -11.96
CA ARG A 31 23.80 17.57 -12.02
C ARG A 31 23.51 18.40 -10.75
N GLY A 32 23.38 17.78 -9.58
CA GLY A 32 23.34 18.51 -8.30
C GLY A 32 22.03 19.23 -8.00
N ALA A 33 20.96 18.94 -8.74
CA ALA A 33 19.60 19.37 -8.44
C ALA A 33 18.78 18.12 -8.09
N GLU A 34 18.14 18.09 -6.92
CA GLU A 34 17.27 16.98 -6.51
C GLU A 34 16.19 16.69 -7.54
N PRO A 35 15.79 15.42 -7.75
CA PRO A 35 14.71 15.11 -8.67
C PRO A 35 13.41 15.76 -8.17
N GLU A 36 12.68 16.41 -9.07
CA GLU A 36 11.39 17.03 -8.77
C GLU A 36 10.24 16.08 -9.16
N ALA A 37 9.34 15.81 -8.21
CA ALA A 37 8.11 15.07 -8.49
C ALA A 37 7.02 16.08 -8.88
N THR A 38 6.83 16.32 -10.18
CA THR A 38 5.75 17.20 -10.64
C THR A 38 4.40 16.59 -10.30
N GLY A 39 3.42 17.43 -9.95
CA GLY A 39 2.05 16.99 -9.65
C GLY A 39 1.82 16.46 -8.24
N ILE A 40 2.86 16.27 -7.42
CA ILE A 40 2.74 15.92 -6.00
C ILE A 40 3.65 16.77 -5.12
N GLU A 41 3.25 16.96 -3.87
CA GLU A 41 4.02 17.63 -2.84
C GLU A 41 4.33 16.61 -1.73
N MET A 42 5.60 16.24 -1.58
CA MET A 42 6.03 15.28 -0.56
C MET A 42 5.94 15.91 0.84
N CYS A 43 5.35 15.18 1.79
CA CYS A 43 5.21 15.58 3.19
C CYS A 43 5.97 14.63 4.14
N GLY A 44 7.12 14.11 3.72
CA GLY A 44 7.99 13.26 4.54
C GLY A 44 8.03 11.81 4.09
N THR A 45 9.11 11.12 4.44
CA THR A 45 9.29 9.69 4.17
C THR A 45 9.97 9.04 5.36
N LEU A 46 9.49 7.87 5.74
CA LEU A 46 10.01 7.06 6.82
C LEU A 46 10.55 5.76 6.25
N LYS A 47 11.67 5.31 6.81
CA LYS A 47 12.14 3.94 6.70
C LYS A 47 11.70 3.19 7.95
N LEU A 48 10.97 2.09 7.75
CA LEU A 48 10.53 1.24 8.84
C LEU A 48 11.63 0.25 9.27
N PRO A 49 11.65 -0.18 10.55
CA PRO A 49 12.54 -1.23 11.02
C PRO A 49 12.04 -2.61 10.55
N GLY A 50 12.90 -3.64 10.53
CA GLY A 50 12.43 -5.01 10.22
C GLY A 50 11.58 -5.66 11.32
N HIS A 51 11.47 -5.02 12.49
CA HIS A 51 10.62 -5.44 13.62
C HIS A 51 10.17 -4.18 14.37
N TRP A 52 8.94 -4.19 14.86
CA TRP A 52 8.47 -3.12 15.72
C TRP A 52 9.03 -3.28 17.14
N PRO A 53 9.36 -2.17 17.83
CA PRO A 53 9.76 -2.25 19.23
C PRO A 53 8.67 -2.89 20.09
N GLY A 54 9.02 -3.91 20.87
CA GLY A 54 8.12 -4.52 21.86
C GLY A 54 7.21 -5.63 21.34
N THR A 55 7.40 -6.10 20.11
CA THR A 55 6.74 -7.30 19.56
C THR A 55 7.74 -8.22 18.91
N ASP A 56 7.43 -9.52 18.90
CA ASP A 56 8.22 -10.55 18.22
C ASP A 56 7.77 -10.75 16.76
N LEU A 57 6.72 -10.06 16.31
CA LEU A 57 6.24 -10.14 14.93
C LEU A 57 7.15 -9.32 13.99
N PRO A 58 7.75 -9.94 12.96
CA PRO A 58 8.53 -9.23 11.98
C PRO A 58 7.68 -8.26 11.17
N LEU A 59 8.29 -7.14 10.78
CA LEU A 59 7.77 -6.18 9.82
C LEU A 59 8.54 -6.31 8.50
N GLY A 60 7.80 -6.34 7.40
CA GLY A 60 8.30 -6.54 6.04
C GLY A 60 7.23 -7.26 5.24
N GLY A 61 7.44 -7.43 3.93
CA GLY A 61 6.42 -8.05 3.08
C GLY A 61 5.17 -7.21 2.95
N LEU A 62 5.25 -5.88 3.05
CA LEU A 62 4.08 -5.00 3.15
C LEU A 62 3.41 -4.81 1.79
N SER A 63 2.24 -5.40 1.60
CA SER A 63 1.53 -5.33 0.32
C SER A 63 0.51 -4.19 0.26
N ALA A 64 -0.22 -3.90 1.35
CA ALA A 64 -1.27 -2.87 1.30
C ALA A 64 -1.45 -2.07 2.60
N ALA A 65 -2.15 -0.94 2.49
CA ALA A 65 -2.39 0.00 3.57
C ALA A 65 -3.84 0.51 3.56
N GLY A 66 -4.42 0.73 4.74
CA GLY A 66 -5.79 1.23 4.87
C GLY A 66 -5.93 2.18 6.05
N TRP A 67 -6.59 3.32 5.84
CA TRP A 67 -6.84 4.30 6.90
C TRP A 67 -8.23 4.11 7.51
N ASP A 68 -8.25 4.10 8.84
CA ASP A 68 -9.46 4.13 9.66
C ASP A 68 -9.59 5.52 10.29
N ASN A 69 -10.59 6.27 9.85
CA ASN A 69 -10.84 7.63 10.33
C ASN A 69 -11.48 7.64 11.72
N ASP A 70 -12.28 6.65 12.07
CA ASP A 70 -12.93 6.62 13.39
C ASP A 70 -11.91 6.27 14.49
N GLU A 71 -10.97 5.36 14.18
CA GLU A 71 -9.91 4.94 15.12
C GLU A 71 -8.63 5.80 15.05
N GLN A 72 -8.48 6.60 14.00
CA GLN A 72 -7.26 7.32 13.65
C GLN A 72 -6.07 6.36 13.56
N VAL A 73 -6.26 5.24 12.85
CA VAL A 73 -5.30 4.14 12.72
C VAL A 73 -5.01 3.88 11.25
N LEU A 74 -3.73 3.72 10.92
CA LEU A 74 -3.26 3.17 9.67
C LEU A 74 -3.00 1.67 9.85
N TYR A 75 -3.75 0.84 9.15
CA TYR A 75 -3.49 -0.59 9.04
C TYR A 75 -2.53 -0.85 7.88
N LEU A 76 -1.56 -1.72 8.13
CA LEU A 76 -0.64 -2.26 7.12
C LEU A 76 -0.76 -3.77 7.13
N VAL A 77 -0.94 -4.39 5.97
CA VAL A 77 -1.00 -5.85 5.81
C VAL A 77 0.23 -6.35 5.06
N SER A 78 0.66 -7.56 5.39
CA SER A 78 1.77 -8.23 4.72
C SER A 78 1.35 -9.53 4.04
N ASP A 79 2.04 -9.85 2.93
CA ASP A 79 2.07 -11.14 2.21
C ASP A 79 2.33 -12.37 3.12
N ARG A 80 2.72 -12.18 4.39
CA ARG A 80 2.91 -13.23 5.41
C ARG A 80 1.73 -13.37 6.36
N GLY A 81 0.58 -12.79 6.04
CA GLY A 81 -0.62 -12.84 6.88
C GLY A 81 -0.40 -12.12 8.21
N ARG A 82 0.28 -10.97 8.19
CA ARG A 82 0.48 -10.12 9.37
C ARG A 82 -0.28 -8.82 9.19
N LEU A 83 -0.84 -8.34 10.28
CA LEU A 83 -1.53 -7.07 10.36
C LEU A 83 -0.84 -6.18 11.38
N HIS A 84 -0.59 -4.94 11.01
CA HIS A 84 0.04 -3.93 11.86
C HIS A 84 -0.87 -2.70 11.94
N ALA A 85 -1.37 -2.39 13.13
CA ALA A 85 -2.10 -1.16 13.41
C ALA A 85 -1.11 -0.09 13.86
N THR A 86 -1.10 1.06 13.21
CA THR A 86 -0.13 2.13 13.44
C THR A 86 -0.77 3.51 13.47
N ARG A 87 -0.07 4.52 14.00
CA ARG A 87 -0.48 5.93 13.98
C ARG A 87 0.61 6.80 13.38
N PRO A 88 0.39 7.38 12.19
CA PRO A 88 1.29 8.37 11.62
C PRO A 88 1.43 9.58 12.55
N VAL A 89 2.64 10.09 12.71
CA VAL A 89 2.94 11.28 13.53
C VAL A 89 3.44 12.39 12.62
N PHE A 90 2.80 13.55 12.73
CA PHE A 90 3.13 14.72 11.95
C PHE A 90 3.61 15.87 12.83
N ASP A 91 4.65 16.56 12.37
CA ASP A 91 5.14 17.83 12.91
C ASP A 91 5.22 18.85 11.77
N ASP A 92 4.55 19.99 11.92
CA ASP A 92 4.40 21.01 10.87
C ASP A 92 4.13 20.40 9.47
N ASP A 93 3.05 19.60 9.36
CA ASP A 93 2.63 18.87 8.15
C ASP A 93 3.60 17.81 7.60
N THR A 94 4.74 17.59 8.26
CA THR A 94 5.75 16.59 7.86
C THR A 94 5.58 15.31 8.66
N LEU A 95 5.48 14.17 7.97
CA LEU A 95 5.50 12.83 8.55
C LEU A 95 6.88 12.57 9.15
N ILE A 96 6.95 12.47 10.48
CA ILE A 96 8.19 12.32 11.24
C ILE A 96 8.32 10.98 11.95
N ASP A 97 7.21 10.27 12.17
CA ASP A 97 7.21 8.97 12.84
C ASP A 97 5.97 8.13 12.49
N LEU A 98 6.02 6.84 12.81
CA LEU A 98 4.92 5.90 12.69
C LEU A 98 4.86 5.03 13.95
N ASN A 99 3.95 5.37 14.85
CA ASN A 99 3.83 4.70 16.13
C ASN A 99 3.07 3.38 15.98
N MET A 100 3.67 2.27 16.43
CA MET A 100 2.98 1.00 16.54
C MET A 100 1.87 1.07 17.61
N VAL A 101 0.68 0.60 17.27
CA VAL A 101 -0.46 0.42 18.19
C VAL A 101 -0.60 -1.05 18.56
N ASP A 102 -0.71 -1.94 17.57
CA ASP A 102 -0.85 -3.38 17.77
C ASP A 102 -0.37 -4.18 16.55
N SER A 103 -0.07 -5.46 16.73
CA SER A 103 0.25 -6.37 15.63
C SER A 103 -0.34 -7.76 15.87
N ALA A 104 -0.96 -8.30 14.83
CA ALA A 104 -1.65 -9.58 14.87
C ALA A 104 -1.27 -10.47 13.68
N LEU A 105 -1.53 -11.76 13.82
CA LEU A 105 -1.53 -12.72 12.70
C LEU A 105 -2.95 -12.82 12.17
N LEU A 106 -3.11 -12.89 10.85
CA LEU A 106 -4.36 -13.30 10.24
C LEU A 106 -4.61 -14.79 10.52
N LEU A 107 -5.82 -15.10 10.97
CA LEU A 107 -6.21 -16.43 11.44
C LEU A 107 -7.24 -17.08 10.50
N ASP A 108 -7.33 -18.39 10.52
CA ASP A 108 -8.42 -19.15 9.91
C ASP A 108 -9.64 -19.22 10.85
N GLY A 109 -10.72 -19.85 10.37
CA GLY A 109 -11.95 -20.04 11.16
C GLY A 109 -11.79 -20.92 12.40
N ASN A 110 -10.66 -21.62 12.55
CA ASN A 110 -10.32 -22.41 13.75
C ASN A 110 -9.47 -21.61 14.75
N GLY A 111 -9.04 -20.40 14.39
CA GLY A 111 -8.14 -19.56 15.19
C GLY A 111 -6.65 -19.90 15.00
N ASP A 112 -6.31 -20.74 14.01
CA ASP A 112 -4.92 -21.01 13.66
C ASP A 112 -4.40 -19.92 12.70
N PRO A 113 -3.12 -19.52 12.78
CA PRO A 113 -2.55 -18.62 11.78
C PRO A 113 -2.69 -19.19 10.37
N LEU A 114 -3.02 -18.32 9.40
CA LEU A 114 -3.00 -18.68 7.99
C LEU A 114 -1.61 -19.22 7.60
N ARG A 115 -1.56 -20.14 6.64
CA ARG A 115 -0.31 -20.79 6.19
C ARG A 115 -0.31 -21.06 4.70
N GLY A 116 0.89 -21.31 4.16
CA GLY A 116 1.05 -21.73 2.77
C GLY A 116 0.65 -20.61 1.83
N LYS A 117 -0.31 -20.89 0.94
CA LYS A 117 -0.85 -19.92 -0.03
C LYS A 117 -1.96 -19.03 0.55
N ASP A 118 -2.50 -19.38 1.71
CA ASP A 118 -3.67 -18.68 2.26
C ASP A 118 -3.28 -17.36 2.96
N VAL A 119 -1.98 -17.08 3.10
CA VAL A 119 -1.42 -15.89 3.78
C VAL A 119 -1.16 -14.70 2.85
N ASP A 120 -1.13 -14.96 1.54
CA ASP A 120 -0.61 -14.10 0.49
C ASP A 120 -1.60 -12.95 0.26
N ALA A 121 -1.51 -11.93 1.12
CA ALA A 121 -2.43 -10.81 1.18
C ALA A 121 -1.86 -9.65 0.37
N GLU A 122 -2.64 -9.14 -0.59
CA GLU A 122 -2.15 -8.16 -1.56
C GLU A 122 -2.85 -6.80 -1.50
N SER A 123 -4.10 -6.77 -1.06
CA SER A 123 -4.89 -5.55 -1.04
C SER A 123 -5.70 -5.39 0.23
N LEU A 124 -6.03 -4.16 0.61
CA LEU A 124 -6.74 -3.84 1.84
C LEU A 124 -7.66 -2.63 1.65
N VAL A 125 -8.90 -2.77 2.10
CA VAL A 125 -9.78 -1.63 2.40
C VAL A 125 -10.37 -1.77 3.79
N VAL A 126 -10.46 -0.66 4.53
CA VAL A 126 -11.07 -0.63 5.86
C VAL A 126 -12.55 -0.31 5.70
N LEU A 127 -13.41 -1.25 6.08
CA LEU A 127 -14.86 -1.07 6.16
C LEU A 127 -15.21 -0.41 7.48
N HIS A 128 -16.30 0.37 7.49
CA HIS A 128 -16.74 1.12 8.67
C HIS A 128 -15.71 2.14 9.18
N ALA A 129 -14.78 2.54 8.33
CA ALA A 129 -13.69 3.44 8.69
C ALA A 129 -14.13 4.88 9.03
N ASN A 130 -15.38 5.25 8.76
CA ASN A 130 -15.85 6.63 8.82
C ASN A 130 -17.39 6.69 8.98
N ASP A 131 -17.94 5.88 9.89
CA ASP A 131 -19.36 5.88 10.25
C ASP A 131 -19.65 6.42 11.67
N ASP A 132 -18.63 7.00 12.32
CA ASP A 132 -18.63 7.57 13.66
C ASP A 132 -18.91 6.52 14.77
N ILE A 133 -18.65 5.23 14.51
CA ILE A 133 -18.84 4.14 15.48
C ILE A 133 -17.49 3.48 15.82
N PRO A 134 -16.85 3.85 16.93
CA PRO A 134 -15.59 3.23 17.32
C PRO A 134 -15.71 1.72 17.58
N GLY A 135 -14.70 0.96 17.16
CA GLY A 135 -14.50 -0.45 17.45
C GLY A 135 -15.28 -1.43 16.55
N ASN A 136 -15.87 -0.96 15.44
CA ASN A 136 -16.56 -1.79 14.45
C ASN A 136 -15.75 -2.01 13.15
N SER A 137 -14.50 -1.55 13.09
CA SER A 137 -13.67 -1.64 11.90
C SER A 137 -13.54 -3.10 11.43
N GLU A 138 -13.77 -3.32 10.14
CA GLU A 138 -13.47 -4.58 9.48
C GLU A 138 -12.47 -4.33 8.35
N LEU A 139 -11.55 -5.26 8.15
CA LEU A 139 -10.49 -5.17 7.17
C LEU A 139 -10.79 -6.15 6.05
N LEU A 140 -11.27 -5.66 4.91
CA LEU A 140 -11.48 -6.48 3.74
C LEU A 140 -10.16 -6.62 2.99
N ILE A 141 -9.63 -7.83 2.96
CA ILE A 141 -8.31 -8.15 2.44
C ILE A 141 -8.44 -9.04 1.22
N GLY A 142 -7.74 -8.71 0.14
CA GLY A 142 -7.59 -9.55 -1.04
C GLY A 142 -6.38 -10.48 -0.93
N PHE A 143 -6.55 -11.71 -1.41
CA PHE A 143 -5.48 -12.72 -1.38
C PHE A 143 -5.16 -13.25 -2.78
N GLU A 144 -3.87 -13.49 -2.98
CA GLU A 144 -3.31 -14.17 -4.14
C GLU A 144 -3.80 -15.64 -4.23
N GLN A 145 -3.66 -16.22 -5.42
CA GLN A 145 -3.99 -17.60 -5.81
C GLN A 145 -5.46 -18.04 -5.74
N ASP A 146 -6.15 -17.82 -4.62
CA ASP A 146 -7.59 -18.13 -4.48
C ASP A 146 -8.48 -16.96 -4.92
N HIS A 147 -7.87 -15.81 -5.24
CA HIS A 147 -8.56 -14.59 -5.71
C HIS A 147 -9.77 -14.25 -4.83
N ARG A 148 -9.59 -14.44 -3.51
CA ARG A 148 -10.65 -14.24 -2.54
C ARG A 148 -10.50 -12.87 -1.87
N LEU A 149 -11.64 -12.28 -1.52
CA LEU A 149 -11.71 -11.20 -0.54
C LEU A 149 -12.26 -11.78 0.76
N GLN A 150 -11.68 -11.41 1.89
CA GLN A 150 -12.15 -11.86 3.20
C GLN A 150 -12.03 -10.72 4.21
N SER A 151 -13.09 -10.49 4.98
CA SER A 151 -13.06 -9.53 6.09
C SER A 151 -12.36 -10.13 7.30
N PHE A 152 -11.61 -9.30 8.01
CA PHE A 152 -10.96 -9.62 9.28
C PHE A 152 -11.21 -8.51 10.31
N MET A 153 -11.35 -8.87 11.57
CA MET A 153 -11.25 -7.94 12.68
C MET A 153 -9.79 -7.45 12.83
N PRO A 154 -9.52 -6.29 13.45
CA PRO A 154 -8.17 -5.79 13.70
C PRO A 154 -7.26 -6.73 14.52
N ASN A 155 -7.84 -7.72 15.21
CA ASN A 155 -7.09 -8.77 15.93
C ASN A 155 -6.73 -9.98 15.06
N GLY A 156 -7.03 -9.94 13.75
CA GLY A 156 -6.75 -10.99 12.78
C GLY A 156 -7.77 -12.12 12.70
N GLN A 157 -8.89 -12.06 13.44
CA GLN A 157 -9.96 -13.05 13.32
C GLN A 157 -10.78 -12.82 12.04
N PRO A 158 -11.10 -13.87 11.26
CA PRO A 158 -11.90 -13.72 10.06
C PRO A 158 -13.37 -13.44 10.39
N VAL A 159 -14.01 -12.61 9.57
CA VAL A 159 -15.42 -12.25 9.65
C VAL A 159 -16.13 -12.72 8.39
N GLY A 160 -17.17 -13.54 8.55
CA GLY A 160 -17.97 -14.05 7.44
C GLY A 160 -17.22 -15.03 6.52
N ASP A 161 -17.87 -15.39 5.41
CA ASP A 161 -17.30 -16.28 4.38
C ASP A 161 -16.52 -15.47 3.32
N PRO A 162 -15.50 -16.07 2.69
CA PRO A 162 -14.74 -15.39 1.64
C PRO A 162 -15.58 -15.16 0.38
N LEU A 163 -15.41 -13.99 -0.23
CA LEU A 163 -16.01 -13.61 -1.50
C LEU A 163 -15.05 -13.91 -2.66
N ARG A 164 -15.61 -14.29 -3.81
CA ARG A 164 -14.86 -14.49 -5.07
C ARG A 164 -15.62 -13.78 -6.20
N PRO A 165 -15.41 -12.48 -6.39
CA PRO A 165 -16.09 -11.71 -7.42
C PRO A 165 -15.81 -12.27 -8.81
N GLN A 166 -16.81 -12.27 -9.70
CA GLN A 166 -16.63 -12.69 -11.09
C GLN A 166 -15.69 -11.76 -11.85
N GLY A 167 -15.55 -10.50 -11.43
CA GLY A 167 -14.60 -9.56 -12.00
C GLY A 167 -13.14 -10.06 -11.99
N ALA A 168 -12.78 -10.95 -11.06
CA ALA A 168 -11.45 -11.57 -10.99
C ALA A 168 -11.24 -12.72 -12.01
N GLN A 169 -12.26 -13.10 -12.78
CA GLN A 169 -12.12 -14.16 -13.79
C GLN A 169 -11.10 -13.79 -14.87
N GLY A 170 -10.21 -14.75 -15.14
CA GLY A 170 -9.12 -14.62 -16.10
C GLY A 170 -7.86 -13.96 -15.55
N ALA A 171 -7.83 -13.57 -14.27
CA ALA A 171 -6.60 -13.16 -13.60
C ALA A 171 -5.62 -14.34 -13.48
N ASP A 172 -4.33 -14.05 -13.56
CA ASP A 172 -3.29 -15.02 -13.22
C ASP A 172 -3.27 -15.24 -11.71
N ALA A 173 -2.82 -16.44 -11.29
CA ALA A 173 -2.76 -16.83 -9.88
C ALA A 173 -2.02 -15.81 -8.99
N ASN A 174 -1.01 -15.13 -9.54
CA ASN A 174 -0.16 -14.16 -8.86
C ASN A 174 -0.32 -12.74 -9.43
N ALA A 175 -1.51 -12.40 -9.92
CA ALA A 175 -1.81 -11.08 -10.50
C ALA A 175 -3.29 -10.76 -10.30
N ALA A 176 -3.72 -10.91 -9.05
CA ALA A 176 -5.12 -10.88 -8.65
C ALA A 176 -5.60 -9.46 -8.38
N MET A 177 -6.45 -9.28 -7.36
CA MET A 177 -6.98 -8.01 -6.92
C MET A 177 -5.96 -7.26 -6.05
N GLU A 178 -4.95 -6.67 -6.68
CA GLU A 178 -3.91 -5.84 -6.02
C GLU A 178 -4.42 -4.48 -5.56
N ALA A 179 -5.33 -3.90 -6.34
CA ALA A 179 -5.92 -2.62 -6.00
C ALA A 179 -7.30 -2.82 -5.39
N LEU A 180 -7.54 -2.27 -4.20
CA LEU A 180 -8.85 -2.37 -3.54
C LEU A 180 -9.19 -1.06 -2.83
N THR A 181 -10.35 -0.49 -3.12
CA THR A 181 -10.76 0.77 -2.48
C THR A 181 -12.26 0.96 -2.46
N GLU A 182 -12.76 1.71 -1.47
CA GLU A 182 -14.15 2.12 -1.43
C GLU A 182 -14.33 3.49 -2.10
N ILE A 183 -15.20 3.55 -3.11
CA ILE A 183 -15.57 4.80 -3.77
C ILE A 183 -17.03 5.14 -3.41
N PRO A 184 -17.30 6.31 -2.79
CA PRO A 184 -18.65 6.74 -2.45
C PRO A 184 -19.61 6.67 -3.65
N GLY A 185 -20.74 5.99 -3.47
CA GLY A 185 -21.77 5.81 -4.49
C GLY A 185 -21.51 4.67 -5.49
N LEU A 186 -20.31 4.11 -5.54
CA LEU A 186 -19.99 2.91 -6.32
C LEU A 186 -19.75 1.67 -5.45
N GLY A 187 -19.41 1.86 -4.17
CA GLY A 187 -19.05 0.78 -3.25
C GLY A 187 -17.58 0.40 -3.39
N ILE A 188 -17.26 -0.85 -3.05
CA ILE A 188 -15.89 -1.36 -3.12
C ILE A 188 -15.56 -1.74 -4.56
N ILE A 189 -14.47 -1.19 -5.06
CA ILE A 189 -13.89 -1.48 -6.36
C ILE A 189 -12.62 -2.28 -6.13
N ALA A 190 -12.41 -3.30 -6.95
CA ALA A 190 -11.16 -4.03 -7.05
C ALA A 190 -10.55 -3.80 -8.44
N GLY A 191 -9.22 -3.86 -8.53
CA GLY A 191 -8.45 -3.76 -9.77
C GLY A 191 -7.45 -4.89 -9.88
N LEU A 192 -7.34 -5.47 -11.08
CA LEU A 192 -6.38 -6.54 -11.33
C LEU A 192 -4.97 -5.98 -11.57
N GLU A 193 -3.93 -6.66 -11.08
CA GLU A 193 -2.53 -6.25 -11.28
C GLU A 193 -2.20 -6.08 -12.76
N SER A 194 -2.56 -7.14 -13.50
CA SER A 194 -2.17 -7.37 -14.88
C SER A 194 -3.40 -7.66 -15.74
N PRO A 195 -3.29 -7.48 -17.07
CA PRO A 195 -4.37 -7.79 -17.99
C PRO A 195 -4.84 -9.25 -17.84
N PRO A 196 -6.16 -9.48 -17.68
CA PRO A 196 -6.69 -10.84 -17.62
C PRO A 196 -6.55 -11.56 -18.97
N GLU A 197 -6.64 -12.89 -18.96
CA GLU A 197 -6.54 -13.71 -20.17
C GLU A 197 -7.50 -13.23 -21.28
N GLY A 198 -6.95 -13.04 -22.48
CA GLY A 198 -7.73 -12.65 -23.66
C GLY A 198 -7.98 -11.15 -23.83
N THR A 199 -7.38 -10.29 -23.01
CA THR A 199 -7.39 -8.83 -23.20
C THR A 199 -6.10 -8.30 -23.83
N ASP A 200 -6.10 -7.01 -24.17
CA ASP A 200 -4.89 -6.28 -24.58
C ASP A 200 -3.87 -6.26 -23.43
N ASP A 201 -2.57 -6.43 -23.75
CA ASP A 201 -1.48 -6.55 -22.77
C ASP A 201 -1.18 -5.25 -21.99
N LYS A 202 -1.89 -4.16 -22.32
CA LYS A 202 -1.83 -2.88 -21.61
C LYS A 202 -3.16 -2.42 -21.04
N VAL A 203 -4.16 -3.30 -20.97
CA VAL A 203 -5.47 -2.98 -20.40
C VAL A 203 -5.84 -4.01 -19.34
N THR A 204 -5.79 -3.59 -18.08
CA THR A 204 -6.31 -4.37 -16.95
C THR A 204 -7.76 -3.99 -16.64
N ARG A 205 -8.37 -4.65 -15.66
CA ARG A 205 -9.79 -4.52 -15.30
C ARG A 205 -9.94 -3.91 -13.91
N LEU A 206 -10.83 -2.93 -13.80
CA LEU A 206 -11.43 -2.53 -12.52
C LEU A 206 -12.87 -3.04 -12.48
N PHE A 207 -13.38 -3.41 -11.31
CA PHE A 207 -14.76 -3.87 -11.17
C PHE A 207 -15.28 -3.63 -9.76
N THR A 208 -16.58 -3.43 -9.61
CA THR A 208 -17.22 -3.44 -8.29
C THR A 208 -17.33 -4.87 -7.78
N ILE A 209 -17.10 -5.11 -6.49
CA ILE A 209 -17.08 -6.47 -5.93
C ILE A 209 -18.46 -7.17 -5.95
N ASP A 210 -19.53 -6.40 -6.21
CA ASP A 210 -20.89 -6.91 -6.47
C ASP A 210 -21.14 -7.27 -7.95
N ASP A 211 -20.09 -7.22 -8.77
CA ASP A 211 -20.04 -7.53 -10.19
C ASP A 211 -21.00 -6.69 -11.07
N GLN A 212 -21.50 -5.55 -10.59
CA GLN A 212 -22.44 -4.71 -11.34
C GLN A 212 -21.75 -3.80 -12.38
N GLN A 213 -20.51 -3.39 -12.13
CA GLN A 213 -19.79 -2.45 -12.99
C GLN A 213 -18.36 -2.91 -13.23
N GLN A 214 -17.84 -2.62 -14.43
CA GLN A 214 -16.46 -2.91 -14.81
C GLN A 214 -15.91 -1.82 -15.73
N TRP A 215 -14.62 -1.54 -15.62
CA TRP A 215 -13.91 -0.56 -16.44
C TRP A 215 -12.64 -1.14 -17.01
N HIS A 216 -12.23 -0.65 -18.18
CA HIS A 216 -10.97 -0.99 -18.82
C HIS A 216 -9.90 0.02 -18.39
N TYR A 217 -9.00 -0.38 -17.49
CA TYR A 217 -7.93 0.48 -17.01
C TYR A 217 -6.68 0.36 -17.90
N PRO A 218 -6.28 1.42 -18.62
CA PRO A 218 -5.04 1.40 -19.39
C PRO A 218 -3.82 1.54 -18.47
N LEU A 219 -2.95 0.54 -18.47
CA LEU A 219 -1.66 0.56 -17.77
C LEU A 219 -0.69 1.54 -18.45
N THR A 220 0.32 2.00 -17.71
CA THR A 220 1.36 2.84 -18.29
C THR A 220 2.17 2.11 -19.37
N SER A 221 2.76 2.89 -20.26
CA SER A 221 3.65 2.38 -21.31
C SER A 221 5.00 1.87 -20.79
N ALA A 222 5.32 2.05 -19.51
CA ALA A 222 6.55 1.50 -18.94
C ALA A 222 6.55 -0.03 -19.07
N VAL A 223 7.72 -0.60 -19.35
CA VAL A 223 7.87 -2.05 -19.52
C VAL A 223 7.70 -2.72 -18.16
N GLY A 224 6.82 -3.72 -18.08
CA GLY A 224 6.49 -4.39 -16.82
C GLY A 224 5.59 -3.58 -15.89
N SER A 225 4.88 -2.56 -16.38
CA SER A 225 3.88 -1.82 -15.59
C SER A 225 2.74 -2.74 -15.16
N ALA A 226 2.43 -2.67 -13.87
CA ALA A 226 1.39 -3.39 -13.16
C ALA A 226 0.65 -2.40 -12.24
N LEU A 227 -0.65 -2.59 -12.06
CA LEU A 227 -1.45 -1.84 -11.08
C LEU A 227 -1.24 -2.45 -9.70
N THR A 228 -0.66 -1.73 -8.76
CA THR A 228 -0.35 -2.29 -7.43
C THR A 228 -1.24 -1.78 -6.32
N ASP A 229 -1.85 -0.59 -6.45
CA ASP A 229 -2.93 -0.19 -5.54
C ASP A 229 -3.79 0.94 -6.10
N MET A 230 -4.86 1.28 -5.38
CA MET A 230 -5.61 2.52 -5.57
C MET A 230 -6.21 3.08 -4.27
N ALA A 231 -6.37 4.40 -4.22
CA ALA A 231 -7.02 5.10 -3.11
C ALA A 231 -8.10 6.07 -3.60
N PRO A 232 -9.15 6.36 -2.81
CA PRO A 232 -10.20 7.27 -3.27
C PRO A 232 -9.65 8.70 -3.39
N ILE A 233 -10.06 9.40 -4.44
CA ILE A 233 -9.89 10.86 -4.52
C ILE A 233 -11.25 11.50 -4.23
N PRO A 234 -11.37 12.35 -3.21
CA PRO A 234 -12.58 13.14 -3.00
C PRO A 234 -12.92 13.98 -4.23
N THR A 235 -14.13 13.82 -4.76
CA THR A 235 -14.61 14.58 -5.92
C THR A 235 -15.73 15.52 -5.53
N ARG A 236 -15.90 16.62 -6.26
CA ARG A 236 -17.01 17.55 -6.02
C ARG A 236 -18.30 16.98 -6.61
N THR A 237 -19.44 17.42 -6.07
CA THR A 237 -20.74 17.05 -6.62
C THR A 237 -20.82 17.39 -8.11
N GLY A 238 -21.13 16.38 -8.93
CA GLY A 238 -21.23 16.51 -10.39
C GLY A 238 -19.94 16.20 -11.15
N GLU A 239 -18.81 15.99 -10.48
CA GLU A 239 -17.62 15.38 -11.06
C GLU A 239 -17.75 13.85 -11.04
N PRO A 240 -17.18 13.13 -12.02
CA PRO A 240 -17.14 11.67 -11.98
C PRO A 240 -16.39 11.19 -10.72
N PRO A 241 -16.78 10.06 -10.11
CA PRO A 241 -15.98 9.44 -9.05
C PRO A 241 -14.55 9.19 -9.54
N ALA A 242 -13.57 9.34 -8.64
CA ALA A 242 -12.17 9.21 -9.03
C ALA A 242 -11.34 8.47 -7.98
N ALA A 243 -10.30 7.80 -8.47
CA ALA A 243 -9.29 7.13 -7.65
C ALA A 243 -7.88 7.58 -8.06
N LEU A 244 -6.98 7.60 -7.10
CA LEU A 244 -5.55 7.67 -7.31
C LEU A 244 -5.05 6.25 -7.55
N MET A 245 -4.39 6.03 -8.67
CA MET A 245 -3.87 4.72 -9.07
C MET A 245 -2.37 4.69 -8.86
N LEU A 246 -1.87 3.64 -8.21
CA LEU A 246 -0.46 3.34 -8.08
C LEU A 246 -0.09 2.24 -9.06
N GLU A 247 0.88 2.54 -9.92
CA GLU A 247 1.44 1.54 -10.82
C GLU A 247 2.94 1.39 -10.59
N ARG A 248 3.39 0.15 -10.60
CA ARG A 248 4.80 -0.23 -10.51
C ARG A 248 5.23 -0.88 -11.81
N ALA A 249 6.31 -0.40 -12.39
CA ALA A 249 6.95 -1.03 -13.54
C ALA A 249 8.31 -1.61 -13.16
N TYR A 250 8.40 -2.93 -13.15
CA TYR A 250 9.61 -3.67 -12.82
C TYR A 250 9.91 -4.76 -13.85
N ALA A 251 10.91 -4.51 -14.69
CA ALA A 251 11.37 -5.48 -15.69
C ALA A 251 12.87 -5.29 -15.98
N PRO A 252 13.78 -5.88 -15.18
CA PRO A 252 15.22 -5.77 -15.43
C PRO A 252 15.58 -6.14 -16.88
N PRO A 253 16.44 -5.36 -17.58
CA PRO A 253 17.30 -4.29 -17.06
C PRO A 253 16.70 -2.88 -17.11
N HIS A 254 15.38 -2.73 -17.34
CA HIS A 254 14.72 -1.42 -17.31
C HIS A 254 14.75 -0.81 -15.89
N PRO A 255 14.76 0.52 -15.77
CA PRO A 255 14.66 1.17 -14.46
C PRO A 255 13.31 0.83 -13.81
N LEU A 256 13.31 0.76 -12.47
CA LEU A 256 12.09 0.73 -11.68
C LEU A 256 11.38 2.08 -11.83
N VAL A 257 10.10 2.04 -12.18
CA VAL A 257 9.27 3.24 -12.31
C VAL A 257 8.02 3.09 -11.46
N ILE A 258 7.74 4.10 -10.64
CA ILE A 258 6.48 4.23 -9.89
C ILE A 258 5.67 5.35 -10.53
N SER A 259 4.45 5.07 -10.96
CA SER A 259 3.55 6.05 -11.57
C SER A 259 2.32 6.26 -10.71
N LEU A 260 1.93 7.53 -10.57
CA LEU A 260 0.65 7.90 -9.98
C LEU A 260 -0.24 8.52 -11.04
N SER A 261 -1.47 8.04 -11.17
CA SER A 261 -2.46 8.56 -12.11
C SER A 261 -3.78 8.84 -11.42
N LYS A 262 -4.49 9.90 -11.82
CA LYS A 262 -5.91 10.09 -11.49
C LYS A 262 -6.73 9.30 -12.49
N ALA A 263 -7.57 8.41 -12.01
CA ALA A 263 -8.56 7.69 -12.81
C ALA A 263 -9.96 8.21 -12.50
N GLU A 264 -10.63 8.83 -13.47
CA GLU A 264 -12.04 9.22 -13.38
C GLU A 264 -12.91 8.11 -13.97
N LEU A 265 -13.73 7.50 -13.13
CA LEU A 265 -14.63 6.41 -13.49
C LEU A 265 -15.85 7.00 -14.21
N LEU A 266 -15.90 6.84 -15.53
CA LEU A 266 -17.01 7.29 -16.35
C LEU A 266 -18.08 6.18 -16.42
N THR A 267 -19.01 6.29 -17.38
CA THR A 267 -19.95 5.20 -17.64
C THR A 267 -19.17 3.97 -18.12
N PRO A 268 -19.30 2.81 -17.46
CA PRO A 268 -18.68 1.56 -17.90
C PRO A 268 -18.86 1.30 -19.42
N PRO A 269 -17.81 0.85 -20.13
CA PRO A 269 -16.50 0.43 -19.61
C PRO A 269 -15.45 1.57 -19.56
N ASP A 270 -15.86 2.81 -19.81
CA ASP A 270 -14.95 3.92 -20.08
C ASP A 270 -14.36 4.53 -18.81
N ILE A 271 -13.06 4.84 -18.86
CA ILE A 271 -12.33 5.53 -17.80
C ILE A 271 -11.50 6.64 -18.42
N ARG A 272 -11.29 7.74 -17.67
CA ARG A 272 -10.34 8.79 -18.07
C ARG A 272 -9.16 8.80 -17.12
N VAL A 273 -7.99 8.46 -17.63
CA VAL A 273 -6.75 8.42 -16.85
C VAL A 273 -5.89 9.62 -17.18
N THR A 274 -5.46 10.35 -16.15
CA THR A 274 -4.51 11.46 -16.25
C THR A 274 -3.30 11.15 -15.40
N ARG A 275 -2.12 11.05 -16.01
CA ARG A 275 -0.86 10.87 -15.26
C ARG A 275 -0.61 12.09 -14.39
N ILE A 276 -0.38 11.86 -13.10
CA ILE A 276 0.00 12.91 -12.14
C ILE A 276 1.52 13.02 -12.12
N THR A 277 2.20 11.90 -11.86
CA THR A 277 3.66 11.85 -11.80
C THR A 277 4.20 10.49 -12.19
N SER A 278 5.49 10.45 -12.50
CA SER A 278 6.25 9.24 -12.79
C SER A 278 7.63 9.40 -12.17
N LEU A 279 7.95 8.56 -11.19
CA LEU A 279 9.22 8.54 -10.50
C LEU A 279 10.04 7.40 -11.09
N SER A 280 11.21 7.67 -11.66
CA SER A 280 12.11 6.64 -12.19
C SER A 280 13.43 6.55 -11.42
N SER A 281 13.89 5.33 -11.15
CA SER A 281 15.21 5.14 -10.54
C SER A 281 16.36 5.62 -11.43
N SER A 282 16.17 5.71 -12.76
CA SER A 282 17.15 6.31 -13.68
C SER A 282 17.25 7.83 -13.57
N GLU A 283 16.27 8.48 -12.97
CA GLU A 283 16.20 9.94 -12.79
C GLU A 283 16.71 10.38 -11.41
N GLY A 284 17.25 9.44 -10.64
CA GLY A 284 17.81 9.70 -9.32
C GLY A 284 16.83 9.45 -8.17
N TRP A 285 15.66 8.89 -8.41
CA TRP A 285 14.77 8.45 -7.32
C TRP A 285 15.27 7.15 -6.67
N ARG A 286 15.20 7.09 -5.34
CA ARG A 286 15.49 5.92 -4.50
C ARG A 286 14.18 5.18 -4.22
N LEU A 287 13.65 4.59 -5.27
CA LEU A 287 12.39 3.86 -5.23
C LEU A 287 12.60 2.44 -4.73
N ASP A 288 11.53 1.86 -4.23
CA ASP A 288 11.41 0.45 -3.87
C ASP A 288 10.07 -0.09 -4.40
N ASN A 289 9.72 -1.33 -4.04
CA ASN A 289 8.53 -2.04 -4.48
C ASN A 289 7.24 -1.40 -3.91
N MET A 290 6.86 -0.22 -4.39
CA MET A 290 5.67 0.50 -3.88
C MET A 290 4.40 -0.28 -4.24
N GLU A 291 3.66 -0.71 -3.21
CA GLU A 291 2.54 -1.63 -3.33
C GLU A 291 1.30 -1.19 -2.56
N GLY A 292 1.40 -0.27 -1.59
CA GLY A 292 0.23 0.22 -0.84
C GLY A 292 -0.04 1.72 -1.01
N LEU A 293 -1.31 2.10 -0.99
CA LEU A 293 -1.82 3.47 -0.90
C LEU A 293 -2.91 3.59 0.19
N ALA A 294 -2.81 4.61 1.03
CA ALA A 294 -3.89 5.00 1.94
C ALA A 294 -4.21 6.48 1.79
N ALA A 295 -5.50 6.82 1.64
CA ALA A 295 -5.97 8.21 1.68
C ALA A 295 -6.24 8.64 3.14
N LEU A 296 -5.75 9.81 3.50
CA LEU A 296 -6.03 10.48 4.77
C LEU A 296 -7.09 11.59 4.57
N PRO A 297 -7.87 11.95 5.61
CA PRO A 297 -8.98 12.88 5.50
C PRO A 297 -8.58 14.31 5.08
N ASP A 298 -7.33 14.72 5.27
CA ASP A 298 -6.83 16.06 4.92
C ASP A 298 -6.15 16.11 3.53
N SER A 299 -6.59 15.26 2.60
CA SER A 299 -6.07 15.17 1.23
C SER A 299 -4.59 14.76 1.13
N ARG A 300 -4.03 14.21 2.22
CA ARG A 300 -2.77 13.48 2.19
C ARG A 300 -2.99 12.05 1.74
N PHE A 301 -1.96 11.49 1.14
CA PHE A 301 -1.85 10.09 0.83
C PHE A 301 -0.58 9.54 1.47
N LEU A 302 -0.64 8.29 1.89
CA LEU A 302 0.52 7.50 2.27
C LEU A 302 0.75 6.45 1.19
N MET A 303 1.99 6.31 0.75
CA MET A 303 2.44 5.23 -0.13
C MET A 303 3.41 4.33 0.63
N VAL A 304 3.23 3.02 0.53
CA VAL A 304 4.00 2.02 1.25
C VAL A 304 4.76 1.15 0.27
N SER A 305 6.02 0.84 0.58
CA SER A 305 6.78 -0.16 -0.18
C SER A 305 6.91 -1.47 0.56
N ASP A 306 6.82 -2.54 -0.21
CA ASP A 306 7.30 -3.85 0.16
C ASP A 306 8.84 -3.90 0.09
N ASP A 307 9.43 -4.64 1.02
CA ASP A 307 10.82 -5.04 0.96
C ASP A 307 11.05 -6.46 0.42
N ASN A 308 10.00 -7.23 0.11
CA ASN A 308 10.01 -8.64 -0.27
C ASN A 308 10.89 -9.50 0.67
N PHE A 309 11.10 -9.06 1.93
CA PHE A 309 12.10 -9.57 2.87
C PHE A 309 13.54 -9.63 2.33
N SER A 310 13.87 -8.82 1.35
CA SER A 310 15.18 -8.67 0.74
C SER A 310 16.04 -7.66 1.50
N ILE A 311 17.31 -8.01 1.74
CA ILE A 311 18.29 -7.10 2.38
C ILE A 311 18.54 -5.83 1.53
N LEU A 312 18.23 -5.89 0.23
CA LEU A 312 18.45 -4.77 -0.70
C LEU A 312 17.29 -3.78 -0.74
N GLN A 313 16.11 -4.20 -0.31
CA GLN A 313 14.87 -3.43 -0.34
C GLN A 313 14.52 -2.92 1.06
N ARG A 314 13.57 -1.99 1.13
CA ARG A 314 13.24 -1.24 2.34
C ARG A 314 11.73 -1.13 2.44
N SER A 315 11.21 -1.40 3.63
CA SER A 315 9.88 -0.97 4.02
C SER A 315 9.90 0.56 4.21
N LEU A 316 9.26 1.29 3.30
CA LEU A 316 9.14 2.75 3.33
C LEU A 316 7.68 3.15 3.49
N VAL A 317 7.46 4.30 4.14
CA VAL A 317 6.15 4.99 4.15
C VAL A 317 6.40 6.43 3.74
N THR A 318 5.81 6.84 2.62
CA THR A 318 5.96 8.18 2.06
C THR A 318 4.63 8.92 2.11
N CYS A 319 4.64 10.11 2.71
CA CYS A 319 3.52 11.04 2.68
C CYS A 319 3.63 11.96 1.46
N PHE A 320 2.51 12.20 0.79
CA PHE A 320 2.41 13.26 -0.22
C PHE A 320 0.99 13.82 -0.33
N ARG A 321 0.85 14.96 -1.01
CA ARG A 321 -0.41 15.57 -1.45
C ARG A 321 -0.40 15.72 -2.97
N LEU A 322 -1.57 15.77 -3.59
CA LEU A 322 -1.68 16.10 -5.01
C LEU A 322 -1.53 17.62 -5.17
N ALA A 323 -0.70 18.06 -6.12
CA ALA A 323 -0.50 19.49 -6.35
C ALA A 323 -1.74 20.09 -7.03
N GLY A 324 -2.25 21.21 -6.49
CA GLY A 324 -3.39 21.94 -7.06
C GLY A 324 -4.77 21.35 -6.79
N SER A 325 -4.89 20.45 -5.80
CA SER A 325 -6.17 19.98 -5.24
C SER A 325 -6.85 21.03 -4.35
#